data_AF-A0A4V2YR49-F1
#
_entry.id   AF-A0A4V2YR49-F1
#
_cell.length_a   1.000
_cell.length_b   1.000
_cell.length_c   1.000
_cell.angle_alpha   90.00
_cell.angle_beta   90.00
_cell.angle_gamma   90.00
#
_symmetry.space_group_name_H-M   'P 1'
#
loop_
_entity.id
_entity.type
_entity.pdbx_description
1 polymer ?
#
loop_
_entity_poly.entity_id
_entity_poly.type
_entity_poly.pdbx_seq_one_letter_code
_entity_poly.pdbx_strand_id
1 'polypeptide(L)'
;MAPGHRRLRTALLAAAAAVPLALLTGGVAQAHPFGDPQTARIGADGDTVRVTWHAADDDLSALAIELRVVESGRTFVYQDGALVPEESDPTDVDALVAAPEFADYLLKHIRVRAGGQECTGSVGSLDRLGDDGAELTFACAGPVRSAEVSISTLTDMHEAYRTLATGAGDQGHVYTPADDTAEWTFDAAAPTSAADGAGLARRALPQVVAVLAALAGAAAVMTLVVRRRRPKPAPGGVSTGAHHP
;
A
#
# COMPACT_ATOMS: atom_id res chain seq x y z
N MET A 1 27.17 -65.27 22.43
CA MET A 1 27.22 -63.80 22.33
C MET A 1 25.86 -63.32 21.82
N ALA A 2 25.14 -62.56 22.66
CA ALA A 2 23.78 -62.08 22.37
C ALA A 2 23.80 -60.92 21.36
N PRO A 3 22.67 -60.69 20.67
CA PRO A 3 21.85 -59.55 21.09
C PRO A 3 20.35 -59.85 21.08
N GLY A 4 19.67 -59.46 22.16
CA GLY A 4 18.21 -59.50 22.26
C GLY A 4 17.60 -58.18 21.79
N HIS A 5 16.66 -58.28 20.84
CA HIS A 5 15.80 -57.18 20.41
C HIS A 5 14.40 -57.25 21.05
N ARG A 6 13.80 -56.05 21.20
CA ARG A 6 12.37 -55.72 21.44
C ARG A 6 11.88 -55.78 22.89
N ARG A 7 11.38 -54.66 23.44
CA ARG A 7 10.01 -54.08 23.30
C ARG A 7 10.08 -52.56 23.57
N LEU A 8 9.64 -51.61 22.73
CA LEU A 8 8.32 -51.20 22.20
C LEU A 8 7.31 -50.64 23.23
N ARG A 9 6.96 -49.35 23.01
CA ARG A 9 5.71 -48.60 23.36
C ARG A 9 5.66 -48.10 24.82
N THR A 10 5.46 -46.82 25.15
CA THR A 10 4.46 -45.80 24.73
C THR A 10 4.85 -44.50 25.47
N ALA A 11 5.02 -43.32 24.85
CA ALA A 11 3.98 -42.31 24.63
C ALA A 11 4.59 -41.22 23.72
N LEU A 12 4.19 -41.03 22.47
CA LEU A 12 2.99 -40.33 21.97
C LEU A 12 2.77 -38.92 22.57
N LEU A 13 3.06 -37.94 21.71
CA LEU A 13 2.40 -36.63 21.56
C LEU A 13 2.74 -35.54 22.59
N ALA A 14 3.89 -34.90 22.37
CA ALA A 14 4.08 -33.48 22.69
C ALA A 14 4.60 -32.76 21.43
N ALA A 15 3.79 -32.74 20.37
CA ALA A 15 4.04 -31.93 19.20
C ALA A 15 2.78 -31.11 18.89
N ALA A 16 3.02 -29.86 18.51
CA ALA A 16 2.04 -28.87 18.03
C ALA A 16 1.18 -28.17 19.10
N ALA A 17 1.65 -27.01 19.55
CA ALA A 17 0.99 -25.72 19.24
C ALA A 17 1.73 -24.56 19.93
N ALA A 18 2.99 -24.31 19.55
CA ALA A 18 3.55 -22.98 19.67
C ALA A 18 3.03 -22.19 18.46
N VAL A 19 1.82 -21.63 18.58
CA VAL A 19 1.35 -20.62 17.64
C VAL A 19 2.14 -19.36 17.98
N PRO A 20 3.02 -18.83 17.12
CA PRO A 20 3.54 -17.50 17.34
C PRO A 20 2.34 -16.55 17.22
N LEU A 21 1.94 -15.98 18.36
CA LEU A 21 0.92 -14.93 18.49
C LEU A 21 1.45 -13.59 17.93
N ALA A 22 2.14 -13.63 16.80
CA ALA A 22 2.89 -12.51 16.21
C ALA A 22 2.19 -11.86 15.00
N LEU A 23 0.92 -12.19 14.73
CA LEU A 23 0.16 -11.64 13.59
C LEU A 23 -1.01 -10.74 14.00
N LEU A 24 -1.07 -10.30 15.26
CA LEU A 24 -2.14 -9.41 15.76
C LEU A 24 -1.67 -8.00 16.13
N THR A 25 -0.41 -7.66 15.87
CA THR A 25 -0.07 -6.27 15.58
C THR A 25 -0.44 -6.02 14.13
N GLY A 26 -1.75 -5.88 13.86
CA GLY A 26 -2.16 -5.02 12.76
C GLY A 26 -1.39 -3.73 12.99
N GLY A 27 -0.46 -3.46 12.08
CA GLY A 27 0.55 -2.43 12.26
C GLY A 27 -0.14 -1.20 12.80
N VAL A 28 0.30 -0.75 13.99
CA VAL A 28 0.43 0.69 14.18
C VAL A 28 0.96 1.20 12.84
N ALA A 29 0.25 2.14 12.22
CA ALA A 29 0.73 2.84 11.04
C ALA A 29 2.17 3.26 11.38
N GLN A 30 3.13 2.46 10.92
CA GLN A 30 4.53 2.68 11.13
C GLN A 30 4.77 3.77 10.11
N ALA A 31 4.71 5.01 10.60
CA ALA A 31 5.20 6.19 9.91
C ALA A 31 6.54 5.81 9.28
N HIS A 32 6.51 5.49 7.99
CA HIS A 32 7.67 5.24 7.18
C HIS A 32 8.02 6.56 6.49
N PRO A 33 9.32 6.81 6.23
CA PRO A 33 9.85 8.15 5.95
C PRO A 33 9.38 8.84 4.66
N PHE A 34 8.40 8.29 3.93
CA PHE A 34 7.98 8.74 2.59
C PHE A 34 6.45 8.66 2.35
N GLY A 35 5.63 8.80 3.39
CA GLY A 35 4.17 8.95 3.23
C GLY A 35 3.42 7.76 2.59
N ASP A 36 2.24 8.05 2.03
CA ASP A 36 1.46 7.13 1.20
C ASP A 36 2.16 6.94 -0.16
N PRO A 37 2.18 5.73 -0.75
CA PRO A 37 2.85 5.51 -2.02
C PRO A 37 2.21 6.30 -3.16
N GLN A 38 3.01 6.70 -4.15
CA GLN A 38 2.48 7.26 -5.39
C GLN A 38 1.54 6.26 -6.07
N THR A 39 0.45 6.76 -6.65
CA THR A 39 -0.49 5.93 -7.43
C THR A 39 -0.74 6.49 -8.81
N ALA A 40 -1.09 5.63 -9.75
CA ALA A 40 -1.54 6.03 -11.08
C ALA A 40 -2.76 5.23 -11.53
N ARG A 41 -3.70 5.89 -12.22
CA ARG A 41 -4.78 5.26 -12.97
C ARG A 41 -4.58 5.48 -14.46
N ILE A 42 -4.61 4.41 -15.23
CA ILE A 42 -4.33 4.42 -16.67
C ILE A 42 -5.56 3.89 -17.41
N GLY A 43 -6.04 4.66 -18.38
CA GLY A 43 -7.17 4.31 -19.23
C GLY A 43 -7.03 4.90 -20.62
N ALA A 44 -7.91 4.52 -21.54
CA ALA A 44 -7.95 5.08 -22.89
C ALA A 44 -9.38 5.25 -23.39
N ASP A 45 -9.60 6.26 -24.23
CA ASP A 45 -10.83 6.47 -24.98
C ASP A 45 -10.47 6.93 -26.40
N GLY A 46 -10.96 6.20 -27.40
CA GLY A 46 -10.62 6.45 -28.80
C GLY A 46 -9.11 6.42 -29.06
N ASP A 47 -8.57 7.57 -29.46
CA ASP A 47 -7.16 7.82 -29.77
C ASP A 47 -6.38 8.47 -28.61
N THR A 48 -6.98 8.58 -27.43
CA THR A 48 -6.41 9.29 -26.29
C THR A 48 -6.19 8.34 -25.11
N VAL A 49 -4.99 8.37 -24.54
CA VAL A 49 -4.66 7.71 -23.26
C VAL A 49 -4.72 8.73 -22.14
N ARG A 50 -5.35 8.37 -21.02
CA ARG A 50 -5.44 9.20 -19.81
C ARG A 50 -4.63 8.56 -18.69
N VAL A 51 -3.83 9.37 -18.02
CA VAL A 51 -3.08 8.98 -16.82
C VAL A 51 -3.44 9.95 -15.71
N THR A 52 -3.98 9.46 -14.60
CA THR A 52 -4.19 10.25 -13.38
C THR A 52 -3.14 9.82 -12.36
N TRP A 53 -2.23 10.72 -11.99
CA TRP A 53 -1.14 10.45 -11.06
C TRP A 53 -1.36 11.16 -9.73
N HIS A 54 -1.12 10.47 -8.62
CA HIS A 54 -1.19 11.02 -7.28
C HIS A 54 0.10 10.77 -6.52
N ALA A 55 0.46 11.72 -5.67
CA ALA A 55 1.49 11.60 -4.63
C ALA A 55 0.96 12.24 -3.33
N ALA A 56 1.61 11.92 -2.21
CA ALA A 56 1.29 12.54 -0.93
C ALA A 56 1.75 14.01 -0.88
N ASP A 57 1.12 14.83 -0.03
CA ASP A 57 1.40 16.27 0.05
C ASP A 57 2.85 16.58 0.46
N ASP A 58 3.48 15.73 1.27
CA ASP A 58 4.89 15.83 1.65
C ASP A 58 5.83 15.57 0.47
N ASP A 59 5.50 14.59 -0.37
CA ASP A 59 6.22 14.33 -1.62
C ASP A 59 6.06 15.47 -2.63
N LEU A 60 4.85 16.04 -2.75
CA LEU A 60 4.60 17.21 -3.60
C LEU A 60 5.39 18.43 -3.13
N SER A 61 5.46 18.64 -1.82
CA SER A 61 6.26 19.73 -1.24
C SER A 61 7.76 19.51 -1.45
N ALA A 62 8.23 18.27 -1.36
CA ALA A 62 9.61 17.93 -1.71
C ALA A 62 9.90 18.21 -3.19
N LEU A 63 8.97 17.86 -4.09
CA LEU A 63 9.09 18.16 -5.50
C LEU A 63 9.09 19.68 -5.76
N ALA A 64 8.28 20.45 -5.04
CA ALA A 64 8.27 21.91 -5.13
C ALA A 64 9.65 22.52 -4.81
N ILE A 65 10.33 21.99 -3.79
CA ILE A 65 11.69 22.40 -3.44
C ILE A 65 12.69 21.98 -4.54
N GLU A 66 12.59 20.76 -5.05
CA GLU A 66 13.50 20.25 -6.09
C GLU A 66 13.38 21.05 -7.39
N LEU A 67 12.14 21.38 -7.80
CA LEU A 67 11.86 22.24 -8.95
C LEU A 67 12.17 23.72 -8.67
N ARG A 68 12.54 24.07 -7.42
CA ARG A 68 12.88 25.43 -6.97
C ARG A 68 11.75 26.43 -7.17
N VAL A 69 10.51 25.96 -7.10
CA VAL A 69 9.32 26.80 -7.18
C VAL A 69 8.96 27.40 -5.82
N VAL A 70 9.51 26.82 -4.74
CA VAL A 70 9.53 27.38 -3.39
C VAL A 70 10.96 27.48 -2.87
N GLU A 71 11.21 28.41 -1.94
CA GLU A 71 12.56 28.62 -1.38
C GLU A 71 13.03 27.40 -0.57
N SER A 72 14.25 26.94 -0.88
CA SER A 72 14.90 25.85 -0.16
C SER A 72 15.40 26.37 1.19
N GLY A 73 14.64 26.21 2.28
CA GLY A 73 15.09 26.73 3.58
C GLY A 73 14.05 26.79 4.69
N ARG A 74 13.13 25.82 4.76
CA ARG A 74 12.18 25.74 5.88
C ARG A 74 12.93 25.77 7.20
N THR A 75 12.73 26.85 7.95
CA THR A 75 13.44 27.09 9.20
C THR A 75 12.74 26.27 10.26
N PHE A 76 13.48 25.38 10.96
CA PHE A 76 12.91 24.71 12.11
C PHE A 76 12.48 25.77 13.14
N VAL A 77 11.17 25.92 13.34
CA VAL A 77 10.64 26.87 14.30
C VAL A 77 10.56 26.16 15.66
N TYR A 78 11.10 26.81 16.69
CA TYR A 78 10.89 26.36 18.06
C TYR A 78 9.50 26.80 18.51
N GLN A 79 8.53 25.88 18.54
CA GLN A 79 7.28 26.07 19.29
C GLN A 79 7.43 25.42 20.66
N ASP A 80 7.19 26.19 21.72
CA ASP A 80 7.21 25.74 23.12
C ASP A 80 8.50 25.02 23.57
N GLY A 81 9.64 25.36 22.97
CA GLY A 81 10.94 24.77 23.29
C GLY A 81 11.21 23.41 22.66
N ALA A 82 10.32 22.91 21.80
CA ALA A 82 10.56 21.77 20.94
C ALA A 82 10.87 22.25 19.51
N LEU A 83 11.82 21.58 18.84
CA LEU A 83 11.99 21.72 17.40
C LEU A 83 10.77 21.07 16.74
N VAL A 84 9.89 21.89 16.16
CA VAL A 84 8.79 21.41 15.34
C VAL A 84 9.20 21.67 13.89
N PRO A 85 9.42 20.63 13.07
CA PRO A 85 9.54 20.81 11.62
C PRO A 85 8.27 21.53 11.15
N GLU A 86 8.41 22.59 10.37
CA GLU A 86 7.27 23.14 9.64
C GLU A 86 6.71 22.00 8.78
N GLU A 87 5.46 21.60 9.03
CA GLU A 87 4.75 20.69 8.14
C GLU A 87 4.73 21.31 6.74
N SER A 88 4.58 20.47 5.71
CA SER A 88 4.27 20.93 4.35
C SER A 88 3.19 22.01 4.40
N ASP A 89 3.54 23.22 4.00
CA ASP A 89 2.56 24.30 3.97
C ASP A 89 1.66 24.01 2.75
N PRO A 90 0.32 24.00 2.89
CA PRO A 90 -0.58 23.95 1.72
C PRO A 90 -0.20 24.97 0.63
N THR A 91 0.52 26.06 0.96
CA THR A 91 1.09 26.98 -0.04
C THR A 91 2.15 26.38 -0.96
N ASP A 92 2.88 25.34 -0.53
CA ASP A 92 3.92 24.69 -1.34
C ASP A 92 3.28 23.97 -2.54
N VAL A 93 2.16 23.29 -2.30
CA VAL A 93 1.38 22.61 -3.36
C VAL A 93 0.76 23.64 -4.29
N ASP A 94 0.21 24.74 -3.76
CA ASP A 94 -0.34 25.83 -4.58
C ASP A 94 0.74 26.47 -5.47
N ALA A 95 1.94 26.70 -4.92
CA ALA A 95 3.07 27.24 -5.68
C ALA A 95 3.54 26.26 -6.78
N LEU A 96 3.57 24.96 -6.47
CA LEU A 96 3.87 23.90 -7.45
C LEU A 96 2.86 23.86 -8.58
N VAL A 97 1.57 23.93 -8.26
CA VAL A 97 0.47 23.94 -9.25
C VAL A 97 0.55 25.15 -10.18
N ALA A 98 0.95 26.31 -9.67
CA ALA A 98 1.11 27.52 -10.45
C ALA A 98 2.36 27.54 -11.36
N ALA A 99 3.32 26.64 -11.12
CA ALA A 99 4.60 26.64 -11.80
C ALA A 99 4.57 25.81 -13.11
N PRO A 100 4.94 26.39 -14.26
CA PRO A 100 5.00 25.63 -15.52
C PRO A 100 6.02 24.48 -15.48
N GLU A 101 7.06 24.59 -14.65
CA GLU A 101 8.07 23.56 -14.42
C GLU A 101 7.46 22.24 -13.95
N PHE A 102 6.34 22.29 -13.21
CA PHE A 102 5.67 21.08 -12.75
C PHE A 102 4.95 20.35 -13.87
N ALA A 103 4.28 21.08 -14.78
CA ALA A 103 3.67 20.47 -15.96
C ALA A 103 4.73 19.85 -16.88
N ASP A 104 5.86 20.54 -17.09
CA ASP A 104 7.00 20.03 -17.85
C ASP A 104 7.62 18.80 -17.19
N TYR A 105 7.74 18.80 -15.86
CA TYR A 105 8.19 17.64 -15.08
C TYR A 105 7.30 16.43 -15.32
N LEU A 106 5.98 16.59 -15.17
CA LEU A 106 5.03 15.50 -15.36
C LEU A 106 5.11 14.91 -16.78
N LEU A 107 5.16 15.74 -17.83
CA LEU A 107 5.24 15.28 -19.22
C LEU A 107 6.59 14.64 -19.59
N LYS A 108 7.65 15.00 -18.87
CA LYS A 108 8.97 14.38 -19.02
C LYS A 108 9.01 13.00 -18.36
N HIS A 109 8.38 12.85 -17.19
CA HIS A 109 8.44 11.64 -16.37
C HIS A 109 7.28 10.66 -16.60
N ILE A 110 6.20 11.09 -17.26
CA ILE A 110 5.08 10.25 -17.67
C ILE A 110 4.98 10.33 -19.20
N ARG A 111 5.23 9.20 -19.87
CA ARG A 111 5.22 9.13 -21.34
C ARG A 111 4.37 7.96 -21.81
N VAL A 112 3.78 8.13 -23.00
CA VAL A 112 2.95 7.12 -23.63
C VAL A 112 3.40 6.89 -25.07
N ARG A 113 3.58 5.63 -25.45
CA ARG A 113 3.85 5.22 -26.82
C ARG A 113 2.79 4.22 -27.27
N ALA A 114 2.17 4.47 -28.43
CA ALA A 114 1.19 3.58 -29.04
C ALA A 114 1.57 3.34 -30.50
N GLY A 115 1.47 2.08 -30.95
CA GLY A 115 1.88 1.72 -32.32
C GLY A 115 3.35 2.05 -32.65
N GLY A 116 4.22 2.07 -31.63
CA GLY A 116 5.64 2.42 -31.77
C GLY A 116 5.94 3.92 -31.90
N GLN A 117 4.92 4.79 -31.82
CA GLN A 117 5.05 6.25 -31.87
C GLN A 117 4.76 6.87 -30.51
N GLU A 118 5.42 7.98 -30.19
CA GLU A 118 5.15 8.75 -28.98
C GLU A 118 3.85 9.54 -29.13
N CYS A 119 2.99 9.47 -28.13
CA CYS A 119 1.75 10.23 -28.09
C CYS A 119 2.01 11.62 -27.51
N THR A 120 1.34 12.64 -28.05
CA THR A 120 1.52 14.02 -27.61
C THR A 120 0.81 14.24 -26.28
N GLY A 121 1.57 14.46 -25.21
CA GLY A 121 1.04 14.67 -23.86
C GLY A 121 0.61 16.11 -23.60
N SER A 122 -0.40 16.27 -22.74
CA SER A 122 -0.80 17.53 -22.13
C SER A 122 -1.29 17.31 -20.71
N VAL A 123 -1.07 18.30 -19.85
CA VAL A 123 -1.54 18.28 -18.46
C VAL A 123 -2.87 19.04 -18.38
N GLY A 124 -3.86 18.46 -17.71
CA GLY A 124 -5.15 19.07 -17.43
C GLY A 124 -5.06 20.12 -16.31
N SER A 125 -6.22 20.45 -15.72
CA SER A 125 -6.23 21.30 -14.52
C SER A 125 -5.56 20.57 -13.35
N LEU A 126 -4.81 21.33 -12.56
CA LEU A 126 -4.11 20.88 -11.36
C LEU A 126 -4.71 21.50 -10.09
N ASP A 127 -5.85 22.19 -10.20
CA ASP A 127 -6.46 23.00 -9.11
C ASP A 127 -6.86 22.18 -7.87
N ARG A 128 -6.96 20.85 -8.01
CA ARG A 128 -7.27 19.91 -6.93
C ARG A 128 -6.23 18.79 -6.83
N LEU A 129 -4.95 19.12 -7.04
CA LEU A 129 -3.86 18.14 -7.10
C LEU A 129 -3.84 17.15 -5.93
N GLY A 130 -3.99 17.62 -4.68
CA GLY A 130 -3.99 16.75 -3.49
C GLY A 130 -5.17 15.76 -3.45
N ASP A 131 -6.34 16.17 -3.94
CA ASP A 131 -7.56 15.34 -3.90
C ASP A 131 -7.70 14.44 -5.14
N ASP A 132 -7.49 15.02 -6.33
CA ASP A 132 -7.78 14.42 -7.63
C ASP A 132 -6.55 13.90 -8.36
N GLY A 133 -5.36 14.32 -7.92
CA GLY A 133 -4.12 14.05 -8.64
C GLY A 133 -3.95 14.91 -9.89
N ALA A 134 -2.81 14.75 -10.54
CA ALA A 134 -2.54 15.35 -11.83
C ALA A 134 -3.18 14.51 -12.94
N GLU A 135 -4.07 15.11 -13.73
CA GLU A 135 -4.63 14.46 -14.91
C GLU A 135 -3.79 14.80 -16.15
N LEU A 136 -3.28 13.76 -16.82
CA LEU A 136 -2.57 13.87 -18.08
C LEU A 136 -3.37 13.19 -19.19
N THR A 137 -3.35 13.78 -20.37
CA THR A 137 -3.91 13.19 -21.60
C THR A 137 -2.84 13.10 -22.68
N PHE A 138 -2.82 11.98 -23.40
CA PHE A 138 -1.86 11.69 -24.43
C PHE A 138 -2.58 11.35 -25.73
N ALA A 139 -2.51 12.26 -26.70
CA ALA A 139 -3.13 12.10 -28.02
C ALA A 139 -2.22 11.25 -28.93
N CYS A 140 -2.74 10.14 -29.41
CA CYS A 140 -2.03 9.20 -30.28
C CYS A 140 -2.52 9.33 -31.74
N ALA A 141 -1.75 8.80 -32.71
CA ALA A 141 -2.05 8.95 -34.13
C ALA A 141 -3.31 8.20 -34.62
N GLY A 142 -3.89 7.35 -33.77
CA GLY A 142 -5.09 6.58 -34.07
C GLY A 142 -5.61 5.81 -32.86
N PRO A 143 -6.70 5.04 -33.01
CA PRO A 143 -7.35 4.35 -31.90
C PRO A 143 -6.39 3.44 -31.12
N VAL A 144 -6.38 3.57 -29.80
CA VAL A 144 -5.44 2.87 -28.92
C VAL A 144 -6.06 1.57 -28.41
N ARG A 145 -5.40 0.44 -28.67
CA ARG A 145 -5.74 -0.89 -28.15
C ARG A 145 -4.73 -1.41 -27.15
N SER A 146 -3.48 -1.03 -27.35
CA SER A 146 -2.42 -1.14 -26.37
C SER A 146 -1.52 0.09 -26.44
N ALA A 147 -0.89 0.41 -25.31
CA ALA A 147 0.14 1.42 -25.23
C ALA A 147 1.21 1.01 -24.22
N GLU A 148 2.44 1.39 -24.52
CA GLU A 148 3.55 1.37 -23.57
C GLU A 148 3.48 2.67 -22.76
N VAL A 149 3.39 2.56 -21.44
CA VAL A 149 3.34 3.70 -20.52
C VAL A 149 4.55 3.66 -19.62
N SER A 150 5.35 4.72 -19.67
CA SER A 150 6.50 4.92 -18.80
C SER A 150 6.16 5.91 -17.68
N ILE A 151 6.49 5.58 -16.44
CA ILE A 151 6.32 6.44 -15.26
C ILE A 151 7.58 6.37 -14.41
N SER A 152 8.24 7.52 -14.23
CA SER A 152 9.46 7.66 -13.42
C SER A 152 9.40 8.83 -12.43
N THR A 153 8.20 9.31 -12.10
CA THR A 153 7.98 10.41 -11.16
C THR A 153 8.58 10.11 -9.78
N LEU A 154 9.26 11.12 -9.24
CA LEU A 154 10.06 11.17 -8.00
C LEU A 154 11.20 10.16 -7.91
N THR A 155 11.32 9.20 -8.83
CA THR A 155 12.42 8.22 -8.83
C THR A 155 13.78 8.88 -9.10
N ASP A 156 13.78 10.05 -9.73
CA ASP A 156 14.94 10.90 -9.93
C ASP A 156 15.38 11.61 -8.65
N MET A 157 14.46 11.82 -7.70
CA MET A 157 14.78 12.36 -6.38
C MET A 157 15.31 11.28 -5.43
N HIS A 158 14.70 10.09 -5.44
CA HIS A 158 15.15 8.98 -4.60
C HIS A 158 14.81 7.60 -5.17
N GLU A 159 15.77 6.67 -5.14
CA GLU A 159 15.64 5.32 -5.70
C GLU A 159 14.61 4.43 -4.99
N ALA A 160 14.06 4.87 -3.86
CA ALA A 160 13.03 4.15 -3.12
C ALA A 160 11.60 4.48 -3.58
N TYR A 161 11.39 5.54 -4.36
CA TYR A 161 10.07 5.90 -4.85
C TYR A 161 9.51 4.86 -5.81
N ARG A 162 8.23 4.55 -5.64
CA ARG A 162 7.51 3.55 -6.43
C ARG A 162 6.13 4.11 -6.76
N THR A 163 5.64 3.83 -7.96
CA THR A 163 4.28 4.21 -8.37
C THR A 163 3.44 2.96 -8.59
N LEU A 164 2.40 2.77 -7.79
CA LEU A 164 1.42 1.70 -7.99
C LEU A 164 0.40 2.14 -9.02
N ALA A 165 0.47 1.55 -10.20
CA ALA A 165 -0.45 1.83 -11.30
C ALA A 165 -1.54 0.77 -11.44
N THR A 166 -2.73 1.22 -11.81
CA THR A 166 -3.91 0.40 -12.06
C THR A 166 -4.58 0.81 -13.37
N GLY A 167 -5.27 -0.13 -14.01
CA GLY A 167 -6.01 0.11 -15.25
C GLY A 167 -7.22 -0.79 -15.36
N ALA A 168 -7.78 -0.91 -16.56
CA ALA A 168 -9.01 -1.67 -16.78
C ALA A 168 -8.88 -3.15 -16.37
N GLY A 169 -9.94 -3.68 -15.76
CA GLY A 169 -10.01 -5.07 -15.30
C GLY A 169 -9.07 -5.32 -14.12
N ASP A 170 -8.20 -6.32 -14.26
CA ASP A 170 -7.24 -6.75 -13.23
C ASP A 170 -5.81 -6.26 -13.54
N GLN A 171 -5.63 -5.33 -14.49
CA GLN A 171 -4.32 -4.81 -14.87
C GLN A 171 -3.74 -3.90 -13.77
N GLY A 172 -2.47 -4.12 -13.47
CA GLY A 172 -1.71 -3.29 -12.55
C GLY A 172 -0.23 -3.50 -12.72
N HIS A 173 0.55 -2.51 -12.32
CA HIS A 173 2.01 -2.52 -12.41
C HIS A 173 2.60 -1.67 -11.27
N VAL A 174 3.82 -1.99 -10.84
CA VAL A 174 4.55 -1.16 -9.86
C VAL A 174 5.79 -0.62 -10.54
N TYR A 175 5.76 0.68 -10.86
CA TYR A 175 6.86 1.36 -11.50
C TYR A 175 8.01 1.57 -10.52
N THR A 176 9.22 1.27 -10.97
CA THR A 176 10.46 1.39 -10.20
C THR A 176 11.58 1.97 -11.08
N PRO A 177 12.70 2.44 -10.52
CA PRO A 177 13.84 2.87 -11.33
C PRO A 177 14.40 1.81 -12.29
N ALA A 178 14.21 0.51 -11.97
CA ALA A 178 14.68 -0.61 -12.79
C ALA A 178 13.62 -1.13 -13.77
N ASP A 179 12.37 -0.70 -13.61
CA ASP A 179 11.20 -1.18 -14.35
C ASP A 179 10.20 -0.02 -14.42
N ASP A 180 10.50 0.95 -15.28
CA ASP A 180 9.78 2.23 -15.37
C ASP A 180 8.76 2.24 -16.51
N THR A 181 8.56 1.12 -17.20
CA THR A 181 7.80 1.03 -18.44
C THR A 181 6.99 -0.27 -18.49
N ALA A 182 5.68 -0.16 -18.77
CA ALA A 182 4.78 -1.30 -18.84
C ALA A 182 3.81 -1.20 -20.03
N GLU A 183 3.44 -2.35 -20.59
CA GLU A 183 2.40 -2.43 -21.62
C GLU A 183 1.02 -2.51 -20.97
N TRP A 184 0.11 -1.67 -21.46
CA TRP A 184 -1.30 -1.59 -21.05
C TRP A 184 -2.20 -1.96 -22.22
N THR A 185 -3.29 -2.65 -21.93
CA THR A 185 -4.30 -3.02 -22.93
C THR A 185 -5.63 -2.35 -22.62
N PHE A 186 -6.35 -1.92 -23.66
CA PHE A 186 -7.59 -1.16 -23.56
C PHE A 186 -8.69 -1.83 -24.39
N ASP A 187 -9.76 -2.24 -23.70
CA ASP A 187 -10.96 -2.75 -24.34
C ASP A 187 -11.85 -1.60 -24.81
N ALA A 188 -12.03 -1.43 -26.12
CA ALA A 188 -12.84 -0.33 -26.67
C ALA A 188 -14.36 -0.43 -26.42
N ALA A 189 -14.81 -1.30 -25.51
CA ALA A 189 -16.22 -1.52 -25.20
C ALA A 189 -16.58 -1.22 -23.74
N ALA A 190 -15.62 -0.93 -22.87
CA ALA A 190 -15.88 -0.64 -21.46
C ALA A 190 -15.89 0.87 -21.23
N PRO A 191 -17.02 1.50 -20.85
CA PRO A 191 -17.00 2.88 -20.38
C PRO A 191 -16.15 2.97 -19.12
N THR A 192 -15.21 3.92 -19.10
CA THR A 192 -14.37 4.28 -17.95
C THR A 192 -15.26 4.72 -16.79
N SER A 193 -15.55 3.81 -15.88
CA SER A 193 -16.22 4.13 -14.62
C SER A 193 -15.14 4.52 -13.60
N ALA A 194 -15.24 5.72 -13.04
CA ALA A 194 -14.27 6.31 -12.10
C ALA A 194 -14.18 5.62 -10.72
N ALA A 195 -14.52 4.33 -10.61
CA ALA A 195 -14.75 3.65 -9.35
C ALA A 195 -14.19 2.21 -9.30
N ASP A 196 -12.98 1.98 -9.80
CA ASP A 196 -12.33 0.65 -9.70
C ASP A 196 -11.18 0.64 -8.68
N GLY A 197 -11.42 1.17 -7.48
CA GLY A 197 -10.60 0.87 -6.29
C GLY A 197 -10.91 -0.51 -5.68
N ALA A 198 -11.87 -1.26 -6.23
CA ALA A 198 -12.42 -2.48 -5.62
C ALA A 198 -11.69 -3.78 -6.04
N GLY A 199 -10.81 -3.75 -7.04
CA GLY A 199 -10.13 -4.95 -7.57
C GLY A 199 -9.17 -5.59 -6.55
N LEU A 200 -8.42 -4.77 -5.80
CA LEU A 200 -7.48 -5.25 -4.78
C LEU A 200 -8.19 -5.81 -3.53
N ALA A 201 -9.32 -5.22 -3.13
CA ALA A 201 -10.12 -5.71 -2.01
C ALA A 201 -10.68 -7.13 -2.28
N ARG A 202 -10.93 -7.46 -3.55
CA ARG A 202 -11.48 -8.76 -3.95
C ARG A 202 -10.49 -9.92 -3.88
N ARG A 203 -9.19 -9.64 -4.05
CA ARG A 203 -8.11 -10.64 -3.92
C ARG A 203 -7.67 -10.88 -2.46
N ALA A 204 -8.04 -10.01 -1.52
CA ALA A 204 -7.73 -10.16 -0.09
C ALA A 204 -8.77 -11.00 0.70
N LEU A 205 -10.01 -11.11 0.20
CA LEU A 205 -11.11 -11.85 0.85
C LEU A 205 -10.79 -13.31 1.22
N PRO A 206 -10.16 -14.15 0.37
CA PRO A 206 -9.87 -15.54 0.76
C PRO A 206 -8.81 -15.64 1.86
N GLN A 207 -7.92 -14.63 1.98
CA GLN A 207 -6.87 -14.58 3.00
C GLN A 207 -7.49 -14.29 4.39
N VAL A 208 -8.43 -13.34 4.45
CA VAL A 208 -9.10 -12.91 5.70
C VAL A 208 -10.02 -14.00 6.26
N VAL A 209 -10.76 -14.71 5.40
CA VAL A 209 -11.64 -15.80 5.82
C VAL A 209 -10.83 -16.98 6.40
N ALA A 210 -9.67 -17.29 5.82
CA ALA A 210 -8.81 -18.37 6.32
C ALA A 210 -8.25 -18.08 7.73
N VAL A 211 -7.85 -16.83 8.00
CA VAL A 211 -7.35 -16.42 9.32
C VAL A 211 -8.45 -16.47 10.38
N LEU A 212 -9.66 -15.96 10.07
CA LEU A 212 -10.79 -15.99 11.00
C LEU A 212 -11.24 -17.42 11.34
N ALA A 213 -11.25 -18.32 10.35
CA ALA A 213 -11.58 -19.74 10.56
C ALA A 213 -10.53 -20.45 11.45
N ALA A 214 -9.24 -20.14 11.26
CA ALA A 214 -8.17 -20.70 12.09
C ALA A 214 -8.26 -20.24 13.56
N LEU A 215 -8.57 -18.96 13.79
CA LEU A 215 -8.75 -18.40 15.15
C LEU A 215 -9.96 -19.01 15.87
N ALA A 216 -11.10 -19.16 15.18
CA ALA A 216 -12.28 -19.81 15.74
C ALA A 216 -12.01 -21.29 16.10
N GLY A 217 -11.26 -22.01 15.24
CA GLY A 217 -10.85 -23.38 15.51
C GLY A 217 -9.96 -23.52 16.75
N ALA A 218 -8.95 -22.64 16.89
CA ALA A 218 -8.05 -22.65 18.04
C ALA A 218 -8.78 -22.36 19.36
N ALA A 219 -9.70 -21.39 19.36
CA ALA A 219 -10.51 -21.05 20.54
C ALA A 219 -11.38 -22.25 20.97
N ALA A 220 -12.06 -22.91 20.02
CA ALA A 220 -12.90 -24.07 20.30
C ALA A 220 -12.11 -25.22 20.95
N VAL A 221 -10.93 -25.54 20.41
CA VAL A 221 -10.04 -26.58 20.95
C VAL A 221 -9.58 -26.22 22.37
N MET A 222 -9.17 -24.97 22.61
CA MET A 222 -8.73 -24.52 23.94
C MET A 222 -9.86 -24.63 24.98
N THR A 223 -11.09 -24.21 24.63
CA THR A 223 -12.25 -24.39 25.54
C THR A 223 -12.57 -25.85 25.86
N LEU A 224 -12.44 -26.77 24.89
CA LEU A 224 -12.65 -28.20 25.11
C LEU A 224 -11.59 -28.80 26.05
N VAL A 225 -10.33 -28.42 25.87
CA VAL A 225 -9.23 -28.89 26.74
C VAL A 225 -9.40 -28.38 28.17
N VAL A 226 -9.74 -27.10 28.36
CA VAL A 226 -9.96 -26.52 29.68
C VAL A 226 -11.17 -27.17 30.37
N ARG A 227 -12.27 -27.43 29.64
CA ARG A 227 -13.43 -28.12 30.19
C ARG A 227 -13.11 -29.55 30.63
N ARG A 228 -12.29 -30.28 29.88
CA ARG A 228 -11.87 -31.65 30.25
C ARG A 228 -10.92 -31.70 31.44
N ARG A 229 -10.19 -30.61 31.71
CA ARG A 229 -9.22 -30.52 32.81
C ARG A 229 -9.80 -30.01 34.13
N ARG A 230 -11.07 -29.57 34.18
CA ARG A 230 -11.67 -29.13 35.45
C ARG A 230 -11.79 -30.31 36.42
N PRO A 231 -11.05 -30.33 37.53
CA PRO A 231 -11.19 -31.36 38.54
C PRO A 231 -12.56 -31.23 39.20
N LYS A 232 -13.18 -32.36 39.51
CA LYS A 232 -14.46 -32.41 40.22
C LYS A 232 -14.28 -31.76 41.61
N PRO A 233 -15.17 -30.85 42.05
CA PRO A 233 -15.02 -30.22 43.37
C PRO A 233 -15.05 -31.29 44.47
N ALA A 234 -14.02 -31.30 45.31
CA ALA A 234 -14.03 -32.11 46.52
C ALA A 234 -14.92 -31.44 47.58
N PRO A 235 -15.76 -32.21 48.31
CA PRO A 235 -16.66 -31.66 49.32
C PRO A 235 -15.87 -31.05 50.49
N GLY A 236 -16.32 -29.86 50.92
CA GLY A 236 -15.61 -28.97 51.84
C GLY A 236 -15.34 -29.55 53.21
N GLY A 237 -14.08 -29.41 53.65
CA GLY A 237 -13.66 -29.59 55.04
C GLY A 237 -13.66 -28.24 55.75
N VAL A 238 -14.53 -28.10 56.75
CA VAL A 238 -14.55 -27.01 57.72
C VAL A 238 -13.29 -27.10 58.59
N SER A 239 -12.57 -25.99 58.75
CA SER A 239 -11.56 -25.86 59.81
C SER A 239 -11.65 -24.48 60.44
N THR A 240 -12.12 -24.46 61.69
CA THR A 240 -12.13 -23.33 62.61
C THR A 240 -10.72 -23.12 63.17
N GLY A 241 -10.10 -21.99 62.85
CA GLY A 241 -8.80 -21.58 63.39
C GLY A 241 -8.94 -20.98 64.80
N ALA A 242 -8.14 -21.48 65.72
CA ALA A 242 -7.95 -20.91 67.06
C ALA A 242 -6.96 -19.73 67.01
N HIS A 243 -7.35 -18.63 67.65
CA HIS A 243 -6.49 -17.49 67.99
C HIS A 243 -5.65 -17.81 69.22
N HIS A 244 -4.38 -17.38 69.21
CA HIS A 244 -3.68 -17.03 70.45
C HIS A 244 -2.66 -15.89 70.23
N PRO A 245 -2.35 -15.15 71.31
CA PRO A 245 -2.14 -13.70 71.36
C PRO A 245 -0.72 -13.21 71.05
#